data_AF-A0ABD1AXP7-F1
#
_entry.id   AF-A0ABD1AXP7-F1
#
_cell.length_a   1.000
_cell.length_b   1.000
_cell.length_c   1.000
_cell.angle_alpha   90.00
_cell.angle_beta   90.00
_cell.angle_gamma   90.00
#
_symmetry.space_group_name_H-M   'P 1'
#
loop_
_entity.id
_entity.type
_entity.pdbx_description
1 polymer ?
#
loop_
_entity_poly.entity_id
_entity_poly.type
_entity_poly.pdbx_seq_one_letter_code
_entity_poly.pdbx_strand_id
1 'polypeptide(L)'
;MDPVTEAELRSVLMEKKKQFTTRDLVFIFRERLKTTENKTAFADMLMKIAKIQKKEGSKNFVVLRDNESVLSSELGRLSIS
;
A
#
# COMPACT_ATOMS: atom_id res chain seq x y z
N MET A 1 -15.19 -15.11 5.90
CA MET A 1 -14.60 -14.02 5.10
C MET A 1 -13.53 -13.41 5.97
N ASP A 2 -12.28 -13.82 5.77
CA ASP A 2 -11.17 -13.40 6.59
C ASP A 2 -10.82 -11.92 6.37
N PRO A 3 -10.45 -11.19 7.43
CA PRO A 3 -10.02 -9.80 7.32
C PRO A 3 -8.78 -9.68 6.42
N VAL A 4 -8.60 -8.50 5.82
CA VAL A 4 -7.39 -8.19 5.06
C VAL A 4 -6.20 -8.21 6.02
N THR A 5 -5.12 -8.90 5.64
CA THR A 5 -3.91 -9.02 6.46
C THR A 5 -2.82 -8.05 5.99
N GLU A 6 -1.85 -7.79 6.86
CA GLU A 6 -0.76 -6.84 6.59
C GLU A 6 0.07 -7.29 5.37
N ALA A 7 0.32 -8.60 5.27
CA ALA A 7 1.09 -9.20 4.18
C ALA A 7 0.40 -9.00 2.82
N GLU A 8 -0.92 -9.22 2.75
CA GLU A 8 -1.70 -9.01 1.51
C GLU A 8 -1.64 -7.54 1.07
N LEU A 9 -1.84 -6.62 2.02
CA LEU A 9 -1.81 -5.19 1.72
C LEU A 9 -0.40 -4.72 1.33
N ARG A 10 0.65 -5.23 2.00
CA ARG A 10 2.05 -5.00 1.60
C ARG A 10 2.33 -5.53 0.20
N SER A 11 1.90 -6.75 -0.11
CA SER A 11 2.14 -7.37 -1.42
C SER A 11 1.52 -6.54 -2.54
N VAL A 12 0.29 -6.03 -2.34
CA VAL A 12 -0.37 -5.14 -3.30
C VAL A 12 0.42 -3.83 -3.45
N LEU A 13 0.78 -3.18 -2.34
CA LEU A 13 1.47 -1.89 -2.38
C LEU A 13 2.95 -1.99 -2.81
N MET A 14 3.58 -3.16 -2.66
CA MET A 14 4.95 -3.45 -3.13
C MET A 14 5.02 -3.65 -4.64
N GLU A 15 3.89 -3.73 -5.35
CA GLU A 15 3.86 -3.84 -6.80
C GLU A 15 4.40 -2.54 -7.42
N LYS A 16 5.73 -2.50 -7.62
CA LYS A 16 6.56 -1.32 -7.99
C LYS A 16 6.10 -0.55 -9.22
N LYS A 17 5.21 -1.11 -10.03
CA LYS A 17 4.73 -0.52 -11.27
C LYS A 17 3.48 0.34 -11.09
N LYS A 18 2.75 0.23 -9.97
CA LYS A 18 1.42 0.83 -9.82
C LYS A 18 1.33 1.76 -8.63
N GLN A 19 0.89 2.98 -8.87
CA GLN A 19 0.47 3.89 -7.80
C GLN A 19 -0.97 3.56 -7.46
N PHE A 20 -1.24 3.15 -6.22
CA PHE A 20 -2.59 2.85 -5.77
C PHE A 20 -3.22 4.10 -5.16
N THR A 21 -4.49 4.37 -5.47
CA THR A 21 -5.32 5.30 -4.70
C THR A 21 -6.11 4.53 -3.64
N THR A 22 -6.64 5.23 -2.64
CA THR A 22 -7.56 4.61 -1.66
C THR A 22 -8.74 3.91 -2.34
N ARG A 23 -9.23 4.47 -3.46
CA ARG A 23 -10.34 3.88 -4.24
C ARG A 23 -9.93 2.56 -4.89
N ASP A 24 -8.71 2.46 -5.41
CA ASP A 24 -8.20 1.22 -6.00
C ASP A 24 -8.12 0.12 -4.95
N LEU A 25 -7.61 0.43 -3.77
CA LEU A 25 -7.51 -0.55 -2.70
C LEU A 25 -8.88 -1.01 -2.21
N VAL A 26 -9.84 -0.09 -2.05
CA VAL A 26 -11.22 -0.44 -1.68
C VAL A 26 -11.87 -1.32 -2.76
N PHE A 27 -11.57 -1.09 -4.04
CA PHE A 27 -12.07 -1.91 -5.13
C PHE A 27 -11.48 -3.32 -5.12
N ILE A 28 -10.16 -3.45 -4.90
CA ILE A 28 -9.45 -4.73 -4.80
C ILE A 28 -10.01 -5.57 -3.63
N PHE A 29 -10.22 -4.94 -2.47
CA PHE A 29 -10.69 -5.63 -1.27
C PHE A 29 -12.22 -5.58 -1.09
N ARG A 30 -12.99 -5.15 -2.10
CA ARG A 30 -14.44 -4.86 -1.96
C ARG A 30 -15.24 -6.01 -1.33
N GLU A 31 -14.88 -7.25 -1.66
CA GLU A 31 -15.59 -8.44 -1.15
C GLU A 31 -15.29 -8.73 0.31
N ARG A 32 -14.14 -8.27 0.80
CA ARG A 32 -13.71 -8.39 2.20
C ARG A 32 -14.18 -7.18 3.04
N LEU A 33 -14.44 -6.03 2.41
CA LEU A 33 -14.91 -4.80 3.07
C LEU A 33 -16.45 -4.66 3.16
N LYS A 34 -17.17 -5.79 3.33
CA LYS A 34 -18.65 -5.78 3.39
C LYS A 34 -19.20 -5.21 4.70
N THR A 35 -18.54 -5.47 5.82
CA THR A 35 -18.96 -5.02 7.16
C THR A 35 -18.21 -3.76 7.58
N THR A 36 -18.81 -2.99 8.49
CA THR A 36 -18.15 -1.82 9.11
C THR A 36 -16.87 -2.22 9.84
N GLU A 37 -16.89 -3.35 10.56
CA GLU A 37 -15.72 -3.89 11.25
C GLU A 37 -14.54 -4.12 10.31
N ASN A 38 -14.78 -4.75 9.15
CA ASN A 38 -13.73 -5.00 8.16
C ASN A 38 -13.21 -3.71 7.53
N LYS A 39 -14.08 -2.69 7.35
CA LYS A 39 -13.67 -1.36 6.87
C LYS A 39 -12.77 -0.64 7.87
N THR A 40 -13.11 -0.70 9.16
CA THR A 40 -12.31 -0.12 10.23
C THR A 40 -10.96 -0.82 10.33
N ALA A 41 -10.95 -2.16 10.42
CA ALA A 41 -9.72 -2.95 10.47
C ALA A 41 -8.80 -2.68 9.27
N PHE A 42 -9.38 -2.55 8.07
CA PHE A 42 -8.65 -2.19 6.87
C PHE A 42 -8.04 -0.78 6.94
N ALA A 43 -8.79 0.20 7.42
CA ALA A 43 -8.31 1.57 7.57
C ALA A 43 -7.14 1.67 8.58
N ASP A 44 -7.28 1.03 9.75
CA ASP A 44 -6.22 0.94 10.76
C ASP A 44 -4.95 0.33 10.20
N MET A 45 -5.09 -0.79 9.48
CA MET A 45 -3.95 -1.48 8.88
C MET A 45 -3.28 -0.64 7.78
N LEU A 46 -4.08 0.02 6.93
CA LEU A 46 -3.59 0.92 5.90
C LEU A 46 -2.81 2.08 6.53
N MET A 47 -3.31 2.67 7.60
CA MET A 47 -2.62 3.75 8.32
C MET A 47 -1.34 3.27 9.01
N LYS A 48 -1.27 2.00 9.44
CA LYS A 48 -0.09 1.43 10.08
C LYS A 48 1.08 1.28 9.11
N ILE A 49 0.84 0.73 7.91
CA ILE A 49 1.91 0.36 6.97
C ILE A 49 2.06 1.30 5.79
N ALA A 50 1.07 2.13 5.51
CA ALA A 50 1.08 3.04 4.39
C ALA A 50 0.87 4.50 4.84
N LYS A 51 1.18 5.41 3.93
CA LYS A 51 0.94 6.84 4.05
C LYS A 51 0.29 7.34 2.78
N ILE A 52 -0.57 8.33 2.92
CA ILE A 52 -1.13 9.04 1.77
C ILE A 52 -0.11 10.11 1.37
N GLN A 53 0.39 10.03 0.15
CA GLN A 53 1.27 11.02 -0.45
C GLN A 53 0.50 11.80 -1.51
N LYS A 54 0.48 13.12 -1.37
CA LYS A 54 -0.10 14.03 -2.36
C LYS A 54 0.92 14.24 -3.49
N LYS A 55 0.53 13.98 -4.73
CA LYS A 55 1.33 14.30 -5.93
C LYS A 55 0.78 15.57 -6.58
N GLU A 56 1.61 16.29 -7.33
CA GLU A 56 1.16 17.42 -8.14
C GLU A 56 -0.04 17.04 -9.02
N GLY A 57 -1.10 17.86 -9.01
CA GLY A 57 -2.35 17.60 -9.74
C GLY A 57 -3.50 17.03 -8.90
N SER A 58 -3.49 17.21 -7.58
CA SER A 58 -4.64 16.94 -6.68
C SER A 58 -5.00 15.47 -6.47
N LYS A 59 -4.16 14.52 -6.90
CA LYS A 59 -4.37 13.09 -6.63
C LYS A 59 -3.57 12.63 -5.41
N ASN A 60 -4.27 11.92 -4.54
CA ASN A 60 -3.72 11.27 -3.35
C ASN A 60 -3.39 9.82 -3.68
N PHE A 61 -2.15 9.44 -3.46
CA PHE A 61 -1.67 8.08 -3.66
C PHE A 61 -1.30 7.45 -2.33
N VAL A 62 -1.53 6.15 -2.22
CA VAL A 62 -1.11 5.36 -1.08
C VAL A 62 0.27 4.78 -1.40
N VAL A 63 1.24 5.07 -0.53
CA VAL A 63 2.60 4.56 -0.63
C VAL A 63 2.97 3.87 0.68
N LEU A 64 3.82 2.84 0.62
CA LEU A 64 4.32 2.20 1.84
C LEU A 64 5.10 3.20 2.70
N ARG A 65 4.99 3.07 4.02
CA ARG A 65 5.90 3.75 4.93
C ARG A 65 7.26 3.06 4.83
N ASP A 66 8.29 3.85 4.53
CA ASP A 66 9.68 3.43 4.52
C ASP A 66 10.12 2.96 5.92
N ASN A 67 9.90 1.69 6.23
CA ASN A 67 10.65 0.99 7.28
C ASN A 67 11.59 -0.09 6.71
N GLU A 68 11.68 -0.20 5.37
CA GLU A 68 12.52 -1.18 4.66
C GLU A 68 13.08 -0.59 3.34
N SER A 69 13.35 0.72 3.33
CA SER A 69 13.88 1.44 2.16
C SER A 69 15.40 1.42 2.07
N VAL A 70 16.05 0.44 2.71
CA VAL A 70 17.52 0.33 2.69
C VAL A 70 17.99 -0.68 1.65
N LEU A 71 17.16 -1.65 1.25
CA LEU A 71 17.62 -2.75 0.39
C LEU A 71 17.39 -2.52 -1.12
N SER A 72 16.44 -1.69 -1.53
CA SER A 72 16.15 -1.52 -2.97
C SER A 72 17.03 -0.48 -3.67
N SER A 73 17.79 0.34 -2.93
CA SER A 73 18.70 1.34 -3.50
C SER A 73 20.13 0.83 -3.72
N GLU A 74 20.53 -0.29 -3.11
CA GLU A 74 21.89 -0.84 -3.28
C GLU A 74 22.07 -1.63 -4.58
N LEU A 75 21.05 -2.33 -5.09
CA LEU A 75 21.15 -3.03 -6.38
C LEU A 75 21.25 -2.08 -7.59
N GLY A 76 20.93 -0.79 -7.43
CA GLY A 76 21.15 0.21 -8.49
C GLY A 76 22.60 0.70 -8.60
N ARG A 77 23.45 0.40 -7.61
CA ARG A 77 24.85 0.87 -7.56
C ARG A 77 25.88 -0.17 -7.98
N LEU A 78 25.50 -1.45 -8.11
CA LEU A 78 26.42 -2.54 -8.49
C LEU A 78 26.52 -2.81 -10.00
N SER A 79 25.88 -2.02 -10.87
CA SER A 79 25.96 -2.21 -12.33
C SER A 79 27.03 -1.34 -13.03
N ILE A 80 27.96 -0.75 -12.29
CA ILE A 80 29.09 -0.01 -12.86
C ILE A 80 30.38 -0.53 -12.23
N SER A 81 30.87 -1.67 -12.71
CA SER A 81 32.27 -2.11 -12.59
C SER A 81 32.56 -3.12 -13.69
#